data_AF-A0A7C1XB79-F1
#
_entry.id   AF-A0A7C1XB79-F1
#
_cell.length_a   1.000
_cell.length_b   1.000
_cell.length_c   1.000
_cell.angle_alpha   90.00
_cell.angle_beta   90.00
_cell.angle_gamma   90.00
#
_symmetry.space_group_name_H-M   'P 1'
#
loop_
_entity.id
_entity.type
_entity.pdbx_description
1 polymer ?
#
loop_
_entity_poly.entity_id
_entity_poly.type
_entity_poly.pdbx_seq_one_letter_code
_entity_poly.pdbx_strand_id
1 'polypeptide(L)'
;MLSACQQESDAPPKKDAAAPAAATPAAAPPTVDPALAAQGKDLYNQNCIFCHQADGIGKPGFAPSLVNPELLSISSDRFLLSTIRDGREGTGMPPFAHLGRKKIEAIVAFLRSHAKLPDRAAEVDAEPRSQGDPRLGRFWFDQICATCHGENGDGYVAGGTGTAIGKEGFLSKASDGFIRETIKYGRSNTRMLGFTGPDAMANLSDSEIDDIIAYLRTVPSKN
;
A
#
# COMPACT_ATOMS: atom_id res chain seq x y z
N MET A 1 58.74 6.00 -39.43
CA MET A 1 57.88 4.88 -39.88
C MET A 1 57.12 4.38 -38.66
N LEU A 2 55.80 4.36 -38.76
CA LEU A 2 54.85 4.10 -37.67
C LEU A 2 55.08 2.71 -37.06
N SER A 3 55.38 2.64 -35.76
CA SER A 3 55.39 1.38 -35.01
C SER A 3 54.03 1.25 -34.31
N ALA A 4 53.25 0.25 -34.74
CA ALA A 4 51.92 -0.02 -34.23
C ALA A 4 52.00 -0.65 -32.83
N CYS A 5 51.09 -0.19 -31.98
CA CYS A 5 50.80 -0.69 -30.65
C CYS A 5 50.08 -2.05 -30.74
N GLN A 6 50.50 -3.05 -29.96
CA GLN A 6 49.68 -4.22 -29.62
C GLN A 6 49.60 -4.28 -28.09
N GLN A 7 48.47 -3.84 -27.56
CA GLN A 7 48.05 -4.06 -26.17
C GLN A 7 47.26 -5.37 -26.14
N GLU A 8 47.73 -6.34 -25.34
CA GLU A 8 46.92 -7.48 -24.92
C GLU A 8 45.84 -6.99 -23.95
N SER A 9 44.57 -7.24 -24.26
CA SER A 9 43.43 -6.88 -23.42
C SER A 9 43.00 -8.06 -22.55
N ASP A 10 43.46 -8.08 -21.30
CA ASP A 10 42.89 -8.96 -20.26
C ASP A 10 41.55 -8.40 -19.78
N ALA A 11 40.46 -8.99 -20.28
CA ALA A 11 39.11 -8.76 -19.77
C ALA A 11 38.84 -9.67 -18.56
N PRO A 12 38.22 -9.17 -17.47
CA PRO A 12 37.87 -10.00 -16.33
C PRO A 12 36.76 -11.01 -16.68
N PRO A 13 36.70 -12.17 -15.99
CA PRO A 13 35.71 -13.20 -16.27
C PRO A 13 34.30 -12.68 -15.99
N LYS A 14 33.40 -12.90 -16.96
CA LYS A 14 31.98 -12.59 -16.83
C LYS A 14 31.41 -13.44 -15.69
N LYS A 15 30.90 -12.78 -14.63
CA LYS A 15 30.04 -13.43 -13.65
C LYS A 15 28.79 -13.92 -14.37
N ASP A 16 28.58 -15.23 -14.36
CA ASP A 16 27.35 -15.83 -14.84
C ASP A 16 26.17 -15.22 -14.07
N ALA A 17 25.30 -14.54 -14.80
CA ALA A 17 24.05 -14.04 -14.28
C ALA A 17 23.23 -15.24 -13.79
N ALA A 18 22.93 -15.27 -12.49
CA ALA A 18 22.01 -16.25 -11.93
C ALA A 18 20.69 -16.17 -12.69
N ALA A 19 20.26 -17.31 -13.22
CA ALA A 19 18.96 -17.46 -13.86
C ALA A 19 17.85 -17.02 -12.88
N PRO A 20 16.77 -16.38 -13.36
CA PRO A 20 15.67 -15.98 -12.50
C PRO A 20 15.09 -17.22 -11.83
N ALA A 21 14.94 -17.16 -10.51
CA ALA A 21 14.23 -18.16 -9.74
C ALA A 21 12.84 -18.35 -10.35
N ALA A 22 12.49 -19.60 -10.67
CA ALA A 22 11.21 -19.95 -11.27
C ALA A 22 10.07 -19.41 -10.40
N ALA A 23 9.24 -18.53 -10.99
CA ALA A 23 8.08 -17.97 -10.32
C ALA A 23 7.15 -19.12 -9.91
N THR A 24 6.89 -19.22 -8.60
CA THR A 24 5.82 -20.07 -8.07
C THR A 24 4.50 -19.72 -8.78
N PRO A 25 3.66 -20.70 -9.14
CA PRO A 25 2.36 -20.40 -9.77
C PRO A 25 1.59 -19.42 -8.89
N ALA A 26 1.19 -18.28 -9.47
CA ALA A 26 0.41 -17.27 -8.76
C ALA A 26 -0.84 -17.93 -8.17
N ALA A 27 -1.00 -17.83 -6.84
CA ALA A 27 -2.14 -18.41 -6.14
C ALA A 27 -3.47 -17.81 -6.68
N ALA A 28 -4.55 -18.58 -6.69
CA ALA A 28 -5.84 -18.05 -7.12
C ALA A 28 -6.34 -16.94 -6.15
N PRO A 29 -7.20 -16.01 -6.61
CA PRO A 29 -7.88 -15.07 -5.72
C PRO A 29 -8.62 -15.80 -4.59
N PRO A 30 -8.83 -15.14 -3.43
CA PRO A 30 -9.51 -15.75 -2.29
C PRO A 30 -10.95 -16.14 -2.64
N THR A 31 -11.38 -17.31 -2.21
CA THR A 31 -12.78 -17.74 -2.31
C THR A 31 -13.58 -17.15 -1.15
N VAL A 32 -14.78 -16.65 -1.45
CA VAL A 32 -15.66 -16.01 -0.46
C VAL A 32 -17.03 -16.68 -0.49
N ASP A 33 -17.65 -16.86 0.68
CA ASP A 33 -19.04 -17.30 0.79
C ASP A 33 -19.98 -16.26 0.14
N PRO A 34 -20.71 -16.63 -0.94
CA PRO A 34 -21.61 -15.71 -1.63
C PRO A 34 -22.71 -15.12 -0.75
N ALA A 35 -23.24 -15.89 0.22
CA ALA A 35 -24.29 -15.42 1.11
C ALA A 35 -23.77 -14.35 2.07
N LEU A 36 -22.55 -14.56 2.61
CA LEU A 36 -21.88 -13.59 3.48
C LEU A 36 -21.51 -12.32 2.70
N ALA A 37 -21.01 -12.45 1.47
CA ALA A 37 -20.72 -11.30 0.61
C ALA A 37 -21.98 -10.50 0.25
N ALA A 38 -23.12 -11.17 0.00
CA ALA A 38 -24.40 -10.52 -0.24
C ALA A 38 -24.87 -9.72 0.99
N GLN A 39 -24.81 -10.31 2.18
CA GLN A 39 -25.09 -9.60 3.43
C GLN A 39 -24.15 -8.39 3.62
N GLY A 40 -22.86 -8.57 3.30
CA GLY A 40 -21.85 -7.52 3.34
C GLY A 40 -22.17 -6.35 2.42
N LYS A 41 -22.67 -6.64 1.21
CA LYS A 41 -23.10 -5.63 0.25
C LYS A 41 -24.23 -4.76 0.79
N ASP A 42 -25.23 -5.36 1.44
CA ASP A 42 -26.34 -4.61 2.03
C ASP A 42 -25.87 -3.69 3.16
N LEU A 43 -24.97 -4.19 4.01
CA LEU A 43 -24.35 -3.39 5.07
C LEU A 43 -23.46 -2.28 4.49
N TYR A 44 -22.70 -2.57 3.44
CA TYR A 44 -21.90 -1.58 2.73
C TYR A 44 -22.79 -0.47 2.14
N ASN A 45 -23.90 -0.82 1.52
CA ASN A 45 -24.89 0.11 0.98
C ASN A 45 -25.51 1.03 2.04
N GLN A 46 -25.66 0.54 3.27
CA GLN A 46 -26.24 1.33 4.36
C GLN A 46 -25.23 2.28 5.01
N ASN A 47 -23.93 1.94 4.99
CA ASN A 47 -22.94 2.58 5.86
C ASN A 47 -21.78 3.25 5.11
N CYS A 48 -21.40 2.75 3.93
CA CYS A 48 -20.11 3.09 3.31
C CYS A 48 -20.26 3.91 2.03
N ILE A 49 -21.37 3.77 1.31
CA ILE A 49 -21.54 4.33 -0.05
C ILE A 49 -21.50 5.86 -0.10
N PHE A 50 -21.86 6.52 1.00
CA PHE A 50 -21.84 7.99 1.06
C PHE A 50 -20.44 8.54 0.78
N CYS A 51 -19.40 7.82 1.21
CA CYS A 51 -18.01 8.18 0.96
C CYS A 51 -17.41 7.35 -0.19
N HIS A 52 -17.48 6.02 -0.08
CA HIS A 52 -16.77 5.10 -0.95
C HIS A 52 -17.53 4.73 -2.24
N GLN A 53 -18.70 5.34 -2.46
CA GLN A 53 -19.58 5.10 -3.62
C GLN A 53 -20.13 3.67 -3.68
N ALA A 54 -21.19 3.46 -4.46
CA ALA A 54 -21.86 2.17 -4.55
C ALA A 54 -20.98 1.06 -5.17
N ASP A 55 -20.05 1.44 -6.04
CA ASP A 55 -19.10 0.54 -6.71
C ASP A 55 -17.82 0.30 -5.91
N GLY A 56 -17.64 0.98 -4.77
CA GLY A 56 -16.43 0.86 -3.94
C GLY A 56 -15.20 1.55 -4.51
N ILE A 57 -15.31 2.27 -5.63
CA ILE A 57 -14.20 2.98 -6.26
C ILE A 57 -13.86 4.26 -5.48
N GLY A 58 -14.80 4.78 -4.70
CA GLY A 58 -14.63 6.02 -3.96
C GLY A 58 -14.57 7.25 -4.86
N LYS A 59 -14.10 8.35 -4.29
CA LYS A 59 -13.98 9.64 -4.97
C LYS A 59 -12.57 10.19 -4.73
N PRO A 60 -11.76 10.43 -5.79
CA PRO A 60 -10.44 11.03 -5.64
C PRO A 60 -10.47 12.32 -4.82
N GLY A 61 -9.54 12.48 -3.88
CA GLY A 61 -9.50 13.63 -2.97
C GLY A 61 -10.48 13.56 -1.79
N PHE A 62 -11.29 12.50 -1.66
CA PHE A 62 -12.29 12.39 -0.59
C PHE A 62 -12.29 11.01 0.07
N ALA A 63 -12.43 9.94 -0.71
CA ALA A 63 -12.46 8.57 -0.21
C ALA A 63 -11.72 7.64 -1.20
N PRO A 64 -10.77 6.80 -0.74
CA PRO A 64 -10.04 5.91 -1.62
C PRO A 64 -10.93 4.76 -2.12
N SER A 65 -10.49 4.12 -3.21
CA SER A 65 -11.05 2.85 -3.66
C SER A 65 -10.79 1.76 -2.62
N LEU A 66 -11.85 1.02 -2.29
CA LEU A 66 -11.81 -0.17 -1.43
C LEU A 66 -11.78 -1.47 -2.24
N VAL A 67 -11.98 -1.39 -3.55
CA VAL A 67 -12.03 -2.53 -4.48
C VAL A 67 -10.85 -2.53 -5.46
N ASN A 68 -9.81 -1.74 -5.19
CA ASN A 68 -8.59 -1.73 -5.98
C ASN A 68 -7.90 -3.10 -5.90
N PRO A 69 -7.54 -3.74 -7.03
CA PRO A 69 -6.99 -5.10 -7.03
C PRO A 69 -5.70 -5.24 -6.22
N GLU A 70 -4.78 -4.27 -6.32
CA GLU A 70 -3.51 -4.31 -5.59
C GLU A 70 -3.74 -4.16 -4.07
N LEU A 71 -4.61 -3.24 -3.65
CA LEU A 71 -5.03 -3.10 -2.25
C LEU A 71 -5.59 -4.43 -1.71
N LEU A 72 -6.53 -5.05 -2.41
CA LEU A 72 -7.15 -6.30 -1.97
C LEU A 72 -6.20 -7.50 -2.02
N SER A 73 -5.13 -7.44 -2.81
CA SER A 73 -4.11 -8.49 -2.85
C SER A 73 -3.24 -8.48 -1.59
N ILE A 74 -2.88 -7.29 -1.09
CA ILE A 74 -1.84 -7.15 -0.05
C ILE A 74 -2.41 -6.77 1.33
N SER A 75 -3.67 -6.35 1.42
CA SER A 75 -4.31 -6.04 2.69
C SER A 75 -4.67 -7.32 3.43
N SER A 76 -4.29 -7.47 4.69
CA SER A 76 -4.79 -8.57 5.53
C SER A 76 -6.21 -8.31 6.04
N ASP A 77 -6.95 -9.38 6.35
CA ASP A 77 -8.27 -9.24 6.97
C ASP A 77 -8.17 -8.52 8.31
N ARG A 78 -7.07 -8.71 9.06
CA ARG A 78 -6.78 -7.95 10.28
C ARG A 78 -6.75 -6.45 9.99
N PHE A 79 -6.04 -6.01 8.95
CA PHE A 79 -5.97 -4.61 8.55
C PHE A 79 -7.37 -4.06 8.17
N LEU A 80 -8.13 -4.78 7.35
CA LEU A 80 -9.46 -4.35 6.91
C LEU A 80 -10.47 -4.29 8.08
N LEU A 81 -10.56 -5.36 8.87
CA LEU A 81 -11.46 -5.46 10.02
C LEU A 81 -11.18 -4.34 11.05
N SER A 82 -9.91 -4.13 11.40
CA SER A 82 -9.54 -3.09 12.38
C SER A 82 -9.77 -1.69 11.81
N THR A 83 -9.51 -1.46 10.52
CA THR A 83 -9.78 -0.17 9.88
C THR A 83 -11.27 0.18 9.87
N ILE A 84 -12.14 -0.80 9.61
CA ILE A 84 -13.60 -0.57 9.64
C ILE A 84 -14.08 -0.40 11.08
N ARG A 85 -13.66 -1.28 12.00
CA ARG A 85 -14.10 -1.27 13.40
C ARG A 85 -13.72 0.04 14.10
N ASP A 86 -12.46 0.42 14.00
CA ASP A 86 -11.88 1.54 14.75
C ASP A 86 -11.90 2.86 13.96
N GLY A 87 -12.23 2.79 12.67
CA GLY A 87 -12.08 3.92 11.78
C GLY A 87 -10.61 4.33 11.61
N ARG A 88 -10.42 5.54 11.11
CA ARG A 88 -9.11 6.19 11.04
C ARG A 88 -9.20 7.56 11.69
N GLU A 89 -8.83 7.62 12.95
CA GLU A 89 -8.77 8.86 13.73
C GLU A 89 -7.97 9.95 13.00
N GLY A 90 -8.44 11.20 13.10
CA GLY A 90 -7.87 12.33 12.37
C GLY A 90 -8.23 12.36 10.87
N THR A 91 -9.19 11.55 10.42
CA THR A 91 -9.67 11.52 9.02
C THR A 91 -11.20 11.50 8.97
N GLY A 92 -11.77 11.59 7.77
CA GLY A 92 -13.22 11.46 7.54
C GLY A 92 -13.78 10.03 7.64
N MET A 93 -12.98 9.02 8.00
CA MET A 93 -13.44 7.63 8.16
C MET A 93 -13.75 7.32 9.64
N PRO A 94 -15.02 7.37 10.07
CA PRO A 94 -15.40 7.12 11.46
C PRO A 94 -15.31 5.63 11.83
N PRO A 95 -15.36 5.30 13.14
CA PRO A 95 -15.44 3.92 13.60
C PRO A 95 -16.83 3.30 13.39
N PHE A 96 -16.87 2.02 13.00
CA PHE A 96 -18.10 1.24 12.82
C PHE A 96 -18.25 0.08 13.83
N ALA A 97 -17.57 0.16 14.98
CA ALA A 97 -17.61 -0.86 16.03
C ALA A 97 -19.05 -1.24 16.48
N HIS A 98 -20.00 -0.31 16.40
CA HIS A 98 -21.42 -0.51 16.75
C HIS A 98 -22.12 -1.57 15.87
N LEU A 99 -21.60 -1.87 14.67
CA LEU A 99 -22.12 -2.94 13.83
C LEU A 99 -21.85 -4.34 14.42
N GLY A 100 -20.82 -4.47 15.27
CA GLY A 100 -20.36 -5.73 15.81
C GLY A 100 -19.56 -6.57 14.81
N ARG A 101 -18.78 -7.52 15.34
CA ARG A 101 -17.79 -8.30 14.58
C ARG A 101 -18.36 -8.98 13.33
N LYS A 102 -19.46 -9.73 13.46
CA LYS A 102 -20.05 -10.50 12.35
C LYS A 102 -20.47 -9.64 11.16
N LYS A 103 -21.01 -8.44 11.44
CA LYS A 103 -21.41 -7.51 10.37
C LYS A 103 -20.20 -6.89 9.67
N ILE A 104 -19.14 -6.58 10.42
CA ILE A 104 -17.89 -6.08 9.84
C ILE A 104 -17.21 -7.18 9.01
N GLU A 105 -17.22 -8.43 9.47
CA GLU A 105 -16.74 -9.60 8.70
C GLU A 105 -17.51 -9.76 7.39
N ALA A 106 -18.84 -9.58 7.41
CA ALA A 106 -19.65 -9.58 6.19
C ALA A 106 -19.22 -8.47 5.22
N ILE A 107 -18.98 -7.24 5.71
CA ILE A 107 -18.47 -6.14 4.87
C ILE A 107 -17.11 -6.50 4.26
N VAL A 108 -16.19 -7.08 5.05
CA VAL A 108 -14.88 -7.53 4.53
C VAL A 108 -15.06 -8.63 3.48
N ALA A 109 -15.96 -9.58 3.67
CA ALA A 109 -16.29 -10.60 2.67
C ALA A 109 -16.79 -9.96 1.35
N PHE A 110 -17.64 -8.93 1.43
CA PHE A 110 -18.04 -8.15 0.26
C PHE A 110 -16.86 -7.45 -0.43
N LEU A 111 -15.92 -6.87 0.32
CA LEU A 111 -14.71 -6.29 -0.30
C LEU A 111 -13.88 -7.39 -0.99
N ARG A 112 -13.66 -8.52 -0.32
CA ARG A 112 -12.92 -9.67 -0.84
C ARG A 112 -13.57 -10.29 -2.08
N SER A 113 -14.89 -10.21 -2.24
CA SER A 113 -15.54 -10.70 -3.47
C SER A 113 -15.18 -9.90 -4.72
N HIS A 114 -14.50 -8.75 -4.58
CA HIS A 114 -13.95 -7.98 -5.71
C HIS A 114 -12.48 -8.29 -5.99
N ALA A 115 -11.83 -9.16 -5.21
CA ALA A 115 -10.43 -9.50 -5.40
C ALA A 115 -10.23 -10.21 -6.74
N LYS A 116 -9.29 -9.68 -7.54
CA LYS A 116 -8.91 -10.24 -8.86
C LYS A 116 -7.51 -10.82 -8.88
N LEU A 117 -6.74 -10.55 -7.83
CA LEU A 117 -5.35 -10.97 -7.68
C LEU A 117 -5.24 -12.00 -6.55
N PRO A 118 -4.16 -12.81 -6.54
CA PRO A 118 -3.82 -13.66 -5.41
C PRO A 118 -3.83 -12.90 -4.09
N ASP A 119 -4.25 -13.54 -3.00
CA ASP A 119 -4.04 -13.00 -1.66
C ASP A 119 -2.56 -13.20 -1.25
N ARG A 120 -1.83 -12.09 -1.14
CA ARG A 120 -0.43 -12.01 -0.72
C ARG A 120 -0.28 -11.36 0.65
N ALA A 121 -1.38 -11.08 1.36
CA ALA A 121 -1.33 -10.33 2.60
C ALA A 121 -0.46 -11.01 3.67
N ALA A 122 -0.47 -12.34 3.74
CA ALA A 122 0.37 -13.08 4.69
C ALA A 122 1.87 -12.97 4.38
N GLU A 123 2.24 -13.00 3.09
CA GLU A 123 3.62 -12.79 2.63
C GLU A 123 4.08 -11.37 2.97
N VAL A 124 3.26 -10.38 2.61
CA VAL A 124 3.54 -8.96 2.83
C VAL A 124 3.60 -8.60 4.32
N ASP A 125 2.69 -9.11 5.15
CA ASP A 125 2.70 -8.86 6.59
C ASP A 125 3.87 -9.57 7.31
N ALA A 126 4.45 -10.61 6.70
CA ALA A 126 5.62 -11.32 7.23
C ALA A 126 6.96 -10.61 6.93
N GLU A 127 6.96 -9.59 6.06
CA GLU A 127 8.16 -8.81 5.79
C GLU A 127 8.70 -8.13 7.05
N PRO A 128 10.03 -8.03 7.19
CA PRO A 128 10.64 -7.41 8.36
C PRO A 128 10.24 -5.94 8.48
N ARG A 129 10.22 -5.49 9.73
CA ARG A 129 10.11 -4.07 10.03
C ARG A 129 11.26 -3.31 9.39
N SER A 130 10.96 -2.11 8.93
CA SER A 130 11.92 -1.22 8.32
C SER A 130 13.00 -0.79 9.32
N GLN A 131 14.24 -0.70 8.85
CA GLN A 131 15.42 -0.30 9.65
C GLN A 131 16.13 0.93 9.06
N GLY A 132 15.39 1.76 8.30
CA GLY A 132 15.94 2.96 7.65
C GLY A 132 16.25 4.12 8.61
N ASP A 133 16.88 5.17 8.07
CA ASP A 133 17.14 6.44 8.77
C ASP A 133 15.95 7.40 8.60
N PRO A 134 15.21 7.74 9.67
CA PRO A 134 14.06 8.64 9.58
C PRO A 134 14.41 10.07 9.14
N ARG A 135 15.68 10.50 9.23
CA ARG A 135 16.12 11.82 8.73
C ARG A 135 16.17 11.84 7.21
N LEU A 136 16.72 10.79 6.61
CA LEU A 136 16.67 10.59 5.16
C LEU A 136 15.24 10.35 4.70
N GLY A 137 14.47 9.59 5.48
CA GLY A 137 13.07 9.33 5.20
C GLY A 137 12.22 10.59 5.11
N ARG A 138 12.44 11.55 6.03
CA ARG A 138 11.80 12.86 5.97
C ARG A 138 12.17 13.59 4.68
N PHE A 139 13.46 13.62 4.33
CA PHE A 139 13.91 14.26 3.09
C PHE A 139 13.19 13.67 1.87
N TRP A 140 13.16 12.35 1.72
CA TRP A 140 12.48 11.70 0.61
C TRP A 140 10.97 11.96 0.61
N PHE A 141 10.34 11.89 1.78
CA PHE A 141 8.93 12.13 1.94
C PHE A 141 8.55 13.56 1.52
N ASP A 142 9.33 14.56 1.94
CA ASP A 142 9.09 15.97 1.62
C ASP A 142 9.22 16.23 0.12
N GLN A 143 10.17 15.58 -0.56
CA GLN A 143 10.39 15.75 -2.00
C GLN A 143 9.36 15.02 -2.87
N ILE A 144 8.89 13.86 -2.43
CA ILE A 144 8.16 12.92 -3.30
C ILE A 144 6.71 12.75 -2.87
N CYS A 145 6.44 12.67 -1.57
CA CYS A 145 5.18 12.21 -1.03
C CYS A 145 4.29 13.35 -0.53
N ALA A 146 4.89 14.38 0.09
CA ALA A 146 4.19 15.43 0.81
C ALA A 146 3.24 16.25 -0.08
N THR A 147 3.58 16.44 -1.36
CA THR A 147 2.72 17.13 -2.34
C THR A 147 1.32 16.49 -2.44
N CYS A 148 1.24 15.16 -2.34
CA CYS A 148 -0.02 14.44 -2.39
C CYS A 148 -0.57 14.16 -0.99
N HIS A 149 0.29 13.70 -0.08
CA HIS A 149 -0.12 13.19 1.22
C HIS A 149 -0.14 14.25 2.34
N GLY A 150 0.27 15.49 2.07
CA GLY A 150 0.45 16.54 3.09
C GLY A 150 1.80 16.42 3.81
N GLU A 151 2.24 17.51 4.45
CA GLU A 151 3.56 17.64 5.10
C GLU A 151 3.88 16.49 6.08
N ASN A 152 2.88 16.05 6.84
CA ASN A 152 3.04 14.96 7.80
C ASN A 152 2.21 13.72 7.41
N GLY A 153 1.86 13.57 6.13
CA GLY A 153 0.97 12.49 5.70
C GLY A 153 -0.48 12.70 6.16
N ASP A 154 -0.91 13.96 6.29
CA ASP A 154 -2.22 14.37 6.77
C ASP A 154 -3.40 14.00 5.85
N GLY A 155 -3.12 13.83 4.57
CA GLY A 155 -4.08 13.46 3.54
C GLY A 155 -5.09 14.56 3.20
N TYR A 156 -6.31 14.15 2.87
CA TYR A 156 -7.37 15.02 2.33
C TYR A 156 -7.72 16.22 3.22
N VAL A 157 -7.62 16.08 4.55
CA VAL A 157 -7.96 17.16 5.48
C VAL A 157 -7.00 18.35 5.42
N ALA A 158 -5.78 18.15 4.92
CA ALA A 158 -4.80 19.21 4.68
C ALA A 158 -4.85 19.76 3.25
N GLY A 159 -5.89 19.43 2.47
CA GLY A 159 -6.01 19.81 1.06
C GLY A 159 -5.17 18.95 0.11
N GLY A 160 -4.50 17.91 0.62
CA GLY A 160 -3.78 16.93 -0.19
C GLY A 160 -4.72 16.07 -1.03
N THR A 161 -4.19 15.46 -2.09
CA THR A 161 -4.95 14.53 -2.97
C THR A 161 -4.72 13.06 -2.67
N GLY A 162 -3.82 12.75 -1.73
CA GLY A 162 -3.49 11.43 -1.21
C GLY A 162 -4.19 11.14 0.12
N THR A 163 -4.21 9.86 0.51
CA THR A 163 -4.81 9.44 1.78
C THR A 163 -3.93 9.82 2.98
N ALA A 164 -4.50 9.89 4.18
CA ALA A 164 -3.79 10.23 5.41
C ALA A 164 -2.88 9.08 5.91
N ILE A 165 -1.66 8.98 5.37
CA ILE A 165 -0.71 7.89 5.65
C ILE A 165 0.19 8.14 6.87
N GLY A 166 0.22 9.36 7.41
CA GLY A 166 0.99 9.70 8.60
C GLY A 166 0.19 9.75 9.90
N LYS A 167 -1.08 9.31 9.87
CA LYS A 167 -1.95 9.28 11.06
C LYS A 167 -1.88 7.93 11.77
N GLU A 168 -1.94 7.95 13.10
CA GLU A 168 -1.90 6.76 13.94
C GLU A 168 -2.98 5.74 13.56
N GLY A 169 -4.18 6.22 13.19
CA GLY A 169 -5.28 5.36 12.74
C GLY A 169 -4.94 4.49 11.52
N PHE A 170 -3.94 4.86 10.71
CA PHE A 170 -3.38 4.02 9.63
C PHE A 170 -2.14 3.27 10.09
N LEU A 171 -1.15 3.98 10.66
CA LEU A 171 0.15 3.41 10.97
C LEU A 171 0.06 2.30 12.03
N SER A 172 -0.79 2.41 13.04
CA SER A 172 -0.99 1.31 14.03
C SER A 172 -1.53 0.00 13.42
N LYS A 173 -2.17 0.08 12.24
CA LYS A 173 -2.85 -1.04 11.57
C LYS A 173 -2.03 -1.62 10.43
N ALA A 174 -1.38 -0.78 9.63
CA ALA A 174 -0.57 -1.19 8.49
C ALA A 174 0.78 -1.79 8.92
N SER A 175 1.17 -2.90 8.32
CA SER A 175 2.53 -3.45 8.44
C SER A 175 3.53 -2.63 7.61
N ASP A 176 4.83 -2.77 7.90
CA ASP A 176 5.86 -2.13 7.08
C ASP A 176 5.90 -2.73 5.68
N GLY A 177 5.70 -4.04 5.54
CA GLY A 177 5.58 -4.69 4.23
C GLY A 177 4.42 -4.13 3.41
N PHE A 178 3.25 -3.90 4.02
CA PHE A 178 2.12 -3.28 3.32
C PHE A 178 2.47 -1.90 2.76
N ILE A 179 3.15 -1.07 3.57
CA ILE A 179 3.57 0.27 3.15
C ILE A 179 4.63 0.16 2.05
N ARG A 180 5.62 -0.73 2.21
CA ARG A 180 6.70 -0.97 1.25
C ARG A 180 6.16 -1.41 -0.11
N GLU A 181 5.29 -2.41 -0.13
CA GLU A 181 4.67 -2.94 -1.35
C GLU A 181 3.83 -1.86 -2.06
N THR A 182 3.09 -1.06 -1.28
CA THR A 182 2.33 0.07 -1.81
C THR A 182 3.23 1.15 -2.41
N ILE A 183 4.40 1.44 -1.82
CA ILE A 183 5.36 2.42 -2.37
C ILE A 183 6.01 1.86 -3.64
N LYS A 184 6.47 0.61 -3.62
CA LYS A 184 7.14 -0.01 -4.77
C LYS A 184 6.25 -0.02 -6.01
N TYR A 185 5.02 -0.53 -5.86
CA TYR A 185 4.18 -0.88 -7.01
C TYR A 185 2.95 0.02 -7.19
N GLY A 186 2.62 0.84 -6.19
CA GLY A 186 1.47 1.73 -6.26
C GLY A 186 0.14 0.99 -6.34
N ARG A 187 -0.85 1.64 -6.95
CA ARG A 187 -2.20 1.11 -7.17
C ARG A 187 -2.71 1.56 -8.53
N SER A 188 -3.12 0.59 -9.35
CA SER A 188 -3.61 0.85 -10.69
C SER A 188 -4.85 1.75 -10.66
N ASN A 189 -4.98 2.61 -11.69
CA ASN A 189 -6.08 3.57 -11.81
C ASN A 189 -6.19 4.58 -10.65
N THR A 190 -5.08 4.84 -9.96
CA THR A 190 -4.99 5.90 -8.94
C THR A 190 -3.80 6.81 -9.23
N ARG A 191 -3.70 7.91 -8.47
CA ARG A 191 -2.50 8.77 -8.50
C ARG A 191 -1.34 8.22 -7.66
N MET A 192 -1.56 7.17 -6.86
CA MET A 192 -0.50 6.48 -6.14
C MET A 192 0.16 5.47 -7.10
N LEU A 193 1.01 5.96 -7.98
CA LEU A 193 1.83 5.12 -8.87
C LEU A 193 2.96 4.45 -8.06
N GLY A 194 3.60 3.45 -8.66
CA GLY A 194 4.81 2.86 -8.10
C GLY A 194 5.98 3.84 -8.11
N PHE A 195 6.94 3.60 -7.21
CA PHE A 195 8.17 4.38 -7.07
C PHE A 195 9.43 3.54 -7.27
N THR A 196 9.29 2.33 -7.81
CA THR A 196 10.42 1.46 -8.21
C THR A 196 10.19 0.96 -9.63
N GLY A 197 11.24 1.02 -10.47
CA GLY A 197 11.22 0.48 -11.83
C GLY A 197 11.12 1.56 -12.91
N PRO A 198 11.19 1.17 -14.19
CA PRO A 198 11.35 2.09 -15.31
C PRO A 198 10.13 2.99 -15.57
N ASP A 199 8.93 2.54 -15.23
CA ASP A 199 7.66 3.27 -15.46
C ASP A 199 7.12 3.96 -14.19
N ALA A 200 7.92 3.98 -13.13
CA ALA A 200 7.55 4.53 -11.83
C ALA A 200 7.72 6.06 -11.76
N MET A 201 7.05 6.72 -10.80
CA MET A 201 7.16 8.17 -10.60
C MET A 201 8.56 8.62 -10.17
N ALA A 202 9.28 7.74 -9.50
CA ALA A 202 10.68 7.88 -9.15
C ALA A 202 11.32 6.49 -9.25
N ASN A 203 12.64 6.41 -9.05
CA ASN A 203 13.35 5.13 -9.01
C ASN A 203 14.02 4.95 -7.65
N LEU A 204 13.18 4.84 -6.60
CA LEU A 204 13.62 4.60 -5.24
C LEU A 204 14.16 3.17 -5.10
N SER A 205 15.31 3.09 -4.43
CA SER A 205 15.88 1.84 -3.92
C SER A 205 15.12 1.35 -2.69
N ASP A 206 15.29 0.06 -2.38
CA ASP A 206 14.70 -0.56 -1.18
C ASP A 206 15.11 0.16 0.12
N SER A 207 16.36 0.63 0.21
CA SER A 207 16.83 1.39 1.37
C SER A 207 16.16 2.74 1.51
N GLU A 208 15.92 3.46 0.41
CA GLU A 208 15.25 4.76 0.47
C GLU A 208 13.77 4.61 0.83
N ILE A 209 13.13 3.52 0.38
CA ILE A 209 11.77 3.17 0.82
C ILE A 209 11.74 2.86 2.31
N ASP A 210 12.74 2.11 2.81
CA ASP A 210 12.87 1.84 4.23
C ASP A 210 13.11 3.12 5.05
N ASP A 211 13.91 4.07 4.56
CA ASP A 211 14.07 5.38 5.19
C ASP A 211 12.70 6.09 5.32
N ILE A 212 11.92 6.14 4.23
CA ILE A 212 10.57 6.75 4.23
C ILE A 212 9.65 6.08 5.26
N ILE A 213 9.66 4.74 5.32
CA ILE A 213 8.85 3.99 6.29
C ILE A 213 9.31 4.32 7.71
N ALA A 214 10.62 4.31 7.97
CA ALA A 214 11.18 4.67 9.26
C ALA A 214 10.74 6.08 9.67
N TYR A 215 10.74 7.04 8.75
CA TYR A 215 10.19 8.37 8.97
C TYR A 215 8.70 8.34 9.30
N LEU A 216 7.86 7.67 8.50
CA LEU A 216 6.42 7.55 8.75
C LEU A 216 6.13 6.98 10.13
N ARG A 217 6.94 6.03 10.62
CA ARG A 217 6.83 5.49 11.98
C ARG A 217 7.16 6.48 13.09
N THR A 218 7.76 7.63 12.77
CA THR A 218 7.93 8.76 13.70
C THR A 218 6.77 9.75 13.69
N VAL A 219 5.83 9.66 12.74
CA VAL A 219 4.67 10.57 12.60
C VAL A 219 3.39 9.79 13.00
N PRO A 220 2.43 10.32 13.77
CA PRO A 220 2.37 11.61 14.43
C PRO A 220 2.90 11.47 15.87
N SER A 221 4.21 11.50 16.07
CA SER A 221 4.72 11.49 17.45
C SER A 221 4.63 12.89 18.04
N LYS A 222 3.48 13.16 18.69
CA LYS A 222 3.21 14.00 19.87
C LYS A 222 1.98 14.91 19.67
N ASN A 223 0.86 14.50 20.29
CA ASN A 223 0.09 15.44 21.08
C ASN A 223 0.92 15.88 22.29
#